data_AF-A0A2V7MHQ9-F1
#
_entry.id   AF-A0A2V7MHQ9-F1
#
_cell.length_a   1.000
_cell.length_b   1.000
_cell.length_c   1.000
_cell.angle_alpha   90.00
_cell.angle_beta   90.00
_cell.angle_gamma   90.00
#
_symmetry.space_group_name_H-M   'P 1'
#
loop_
_entity.id
_entity.type
_entity.pdbx_description
1 polymer ?
#
loop_
_entity_poly.entity_id
_entity_poly.type
_entity_poly.pdbx_seq_one_letter_code
_entity_poly.pdbx_strand_id
1 'polypeptide(L)'
;MRRALWVLLGLIGLAVVGFVAWALLTPLPPAAEKAPPPTKRPAGPLQADAEGYYVPGYNFSIGYFRFSRITLHPETYLTFSQTTTGTRHEIGCADAGIRADGIQLRCDDDQIGTVTVEGRFLTRVATSRLDSPVLSAFVTVRNRRGEVAYRARDSFVWHPVD
;
A
#
# COMPACT_ATOMS: atom_id res chain seq x y z
N MET A 1 65.35 35.43 40.59
CA MET A 1 64.87 34.53 39.51
C MET A 1 64.60 33.09 39.97
N ARG A 2 65.46 32.43 40.77
CA ARG A 2 65.25 31.03 41.22
C ARG A 2 63.94 30.76 41.99
N ARG A 3 63.52 31.64 42.91
CA ARG A 3 62.32 31.43 43.74
C ARG A 3 61.01 31.42 42.94
N ALA A 4 60.90 32.22 41.87
CA ALA A 4 59.71 32.27 41.02
C ALA A 4 59.53 30.97 40.21
N LEU A 5 60.63 30.32 39.82
CA LEU A 5 60.62 29.06 39.08
C LEU A 5 60.06 27.91 39.92
N TRP A 6 60.42 27.85 41.21
CA TRP A 6 59.91 26.84 42.14
C TRP A 6 58.41 27.00 42.43
N VAL A 7 57.92 28.23 42.50
CA VAL A 7 56.49 28.52 42.67
C VAL A 7 55.70 28.09 41.43
N LEU A 8 56.22 28.37 40.23
CA LEU A 8 55.61 27.94 38.97
C LEU A 8 55.56 26.41 38.84
N LEU A 9 56.65 25.72 39.16
CA LEU A 9 56.70 24.25 39.13
C LEU A 9 55.74 23.62 40.15
N GLY A 10 55.61 24.23 41.34
CA GLY A 10 54.63 23.81 42.35
C GLY A 10 53.19 23.95 41.85
N LEU A 11 52.84 25.08 41.23
CA LEU A 11 51.50 25.33 40.69
C LEU A 11 51.16 24.38 39.53
N ILE A 12 52.11 24.10 38.64
CA ILE A 12 51.93 23.17 37.53
C ILE A 12 51.72 21.75 38.06
N GLY A 13 52.53 21.32 39.03
CA GLY A 13 52.38 20.01 39.67
C GLY A 13 50.99 19.84 40.29
N LEU A 14 50.49 20.87 40.98
CA LEU A 14 49.17 20.85 41.62
C LEU A 14 48.02 20.83 40.60
N ALA A 15 48.17 21.54 39.48
CA ALA A 15 47.18 21.54 38.40
C ALA A 15 47.10 20.18 37.70
N VAL A 16 48.24 19.51 37.46
CA VAL A 16 48.26 18.18 36.83
C VAL A 16 47.63 17.13 37.76
N VAL A 17 47.95 17.16 39.05
CA VAL A 17 47.36 16.23 40.03
C VAL A 17 45.85 16.44 40.13
N GLY A 18 45.39 17.70 40.17
CA GLY A 18 43.97 18.02 40.17
C GLY A 18 43.23 17.54 38.92
N PHE A 19 43.84 17.70 37.74
CA PHE A 19 43.24 17.27 36.47
C PHE A 19 43.15 15.75 36.34
N VAL A 20 44.19 15.02 36.76
CA VAL A 20 44.20 13.55 36.73
C VAL A 20 43.19 12.98 37.72
N ALA A 21 43.09 13.55 38.93
CA ALA A 21 42.06 13.17 39.89
C ALA A 21 40.65 13.40 39.32
N TRP A 22 40.40 14.56 38.70
CA TRP A 22 39.12 14.86 38.08
C TRP A 22 38.76 13.89 36.95
N ALA A 23 39.71 13.56 36.08
CA ALA A 23 39.50 12.62 34.96
C ALA A 23 39.26 11.16 35.42
N LEU A 24 39.87 10.73 36.54
CA LEU A 24 39.63 9.41 37.11
C LEU A 24 38.28 9.31 37.84
N LEU A 25 37.78 10.44 38.36
CA LEU A 25 36.51 10.53 39.07
C LEU A 25 35.30 10.79 38.14
N THR A 26 35.52 11.15 36.88
CA THR A 26 34.43 11.27 35.91
C THR A 26 33.94 9.88 35.49
N PRO A 27 32.70 9.48 35.86
CA PRO A 27 32.15 8.21 35.43
C PRO A 27 31.98 8.20 33.91
N LEU A 28 32.44 7.14 33.27
CA LEU A 28 32.25 6.92 31.84
C LEU A 28 30.74 7.00 31.53
N PRO A 29 30.29 7.80 30.55
CA PRO A 29 28.88 7.85 30.21
C PRO A 29 28.42 6.41 29.87
N PRO A 30 27.25 5.99 30.37
CA PRO A 30 26.75 4.64 30.09
C PRO A 30 26.69 4.46 28.58
N ALA A 31 27.27 3.37 28.10
CA ALA A 31 27.22 3.00 26.70
C ALA A 31 25.75 3.03 26.26
N ALA A 32 25.44 3.80 25.21
CA ALA A 32 24.09 3.85 24.67
C ALA A 32 23.69 2.44 24.23
N GLU A 33 22.76 1.84 24.98
CA GLU A 33 22.21 0.54 24.65
C GLU A 33 21.64 0.62 23.23
N LYS A 34 22.17 -0.24 22.34
CA LYS A 34 21.73 -0.32 20.95
C LYS A 34 20.26 -0.71 20.98
N ALA A 35 19.38 0.24 20.62
CA ALA A 35 17.95 -0.01 20.58
C ALA A 35 17.67 -1.33 19.83
N PRO A 36 16.81 -2.21 20.38
CA PRO A 36 16.50 -3.46 19.71
C PRO A 36 16.01 -3.15 18.28
N PRO A 37 16.39 -3.97 17.28
CA PRO A 37 15.97 -3.74 15.91
C PRO A 37 14.44 -3.65 15.86
N PRO A 38 13.85 -2.71 15.10
CA PRO A 38 12.41 -2.56 15.03
C PRO A 38 11.82 -3.91 14.60
N THR A 39 10.96 -4.48 15.45
CA THR A 39 10.21 -5.68 15.13
C THR A 39 9.42 -5.40 13.86
N LYS A 40 9.70 -6.16 12.78
CA LYS A 40 8.93 -6.08 11.53
C LYS A 40 7.45 -6.24 11.91
N ARG A 41 6.65 -5.20 11.68
CA ARG A 41 5.19 -5.26 11.84
C ARG A 41 4.70 -6.51 11.09
N PRO A 42 3.78 -7.32 11.66
CA PRO A 42 3.24 -8.47 10.98
C PRO A 42 2.83 -8.07 9.56
N ALA A 43 3.29 -8.81 8.56
CA ALA A 43 2.85 -8.60 7.19
C ALA A 43 1.35 -8.93 7.18
N GLY A 44 0.50 -7.89 7.11
CA GLY A 44 -0.93 -8.10 6.92
C GLY A 44 -1.18 -8.82 5.58
N PRO A 45 -2.39 -9.36 5.38
CA PRO A 45 -2.74 -10.05 4.14
C PRO A 45 -2.52 -9.14 2.94
N LEU A 46 -2.12 -9.71 1.80
CA LEU A 46 -1.94 -8.92 0.59
C LEU A 46 -3.29 -8.39 0.12
N GLN A 47 -3.30 -7.17 -0.41
CA GLN A 47 -4.51 -6.60 -1.02
C GLN A 47 -5.01 -7.50 -2.16
N ALA A 48 -4.09 -8.12 -2.90
CA ALA A 48 -4.37 -9.08 -3.96
C ALA A 48 -5.21 -10.28 -3.48
N ASP A 49 -4.99 -10.73 -2.24
CA ASP A 49 -5.61 -11.92 -1.66
C ASP A 49 -6.82 -11.58 -0.76
N ALA A 50 -7.19 -10.29 -0.66
CA ALA A 50 -8.23 -9.83 0.24
C ALA A 50 -9.62 -10.18 -0.29
N GLU A 51 -10.41 -10.91 0.51
CA GLU A 51 -11.82 -11.19 0.23
C GLU A 51 -12.65 -9.90 0.34
N GLY A 52 -13.47 -9.62 -0.68
CA GLY A 52 -14.22 -8.37 -0.77
C GLY A 52 -14.36 -7.90 -2.21
N TYR A 53 -14.82 -6.66 -2.37
CA TYR A 53 -15.09 -6.08 -3.67
C TYR A 53 -14.53 -4.66 -3.79
N TYR A 54 -14.18 -4.28 -5.01
CA TYR A 54 -13.58 -3.01 -5.38
C TYR A 54 -14.61 -2.17 -6.13
N VAL A 55 -15.00 -1.05 -5.54
CA VAL A 55 -16.00 -0.11 -6.09
C VAL A 55 -15.28 1.00 -6.84
N PRO A 56 -15.66 1.31 -8.09
CA PRO A 56 -15.06 2.39 -8.86
C PRO A 56 -15.43 3.77 -8.28
N GLY A 57 -14.52 4.73 -8.39
CA GLY A 57 -14.81 6.13 -8.07
C GLY A 57 -15.72 6.79 -9.10
N TYR A 58 -15.71 6.30 -10.35
CA TYR A 58 -16.54 6.81 -11.44
C TYR A 58 -17.50 5.76 -11.99
N ASN A 59 -18.75 6.15 -12.20
CA ASN A 59 -19.77 5.28 -12.78
C ASN A 59 -19.81 5.44 -14.30
N PHE A 60 -19.73 4.33 -15.04
CA PHE A 60 -19.97 4.30 -16.48
C PHE A 60 -20.99 3.22 -16.86
N SER A 61 -21.60 3.39 -18.03
CA SER A 61 -22.59 2.45 -18.57
C SER A 61 -22.23 2.03 -20.00
N ILE A 62 -22.56 0.78 -20.32
CA ILE A 62 -22.46 0.19 -21.67
C ILE A 62 -23.86 -0.33 -22.03
N GLY A 63 -24.56 0.40 -22.90
CA GLY A 63 -25.98 0.14 -23.15
C GLY A 63 -26.79 0.25 -21.86
N TYR A 64 -27.49 -0.83 -21.49
CA TYR A 64 -28.31 -0.92 -20.29
C TYR A 64 -27.58 -1.47 -19.05
N PHE A 65 -26.25 -1.64 -19.12
CA PHE A 65 -25.46 -2.18 -18.02
C PHE A 65 -24.57 -1.09 -17.44
N ARG A 66 -24.73 -0.78 -16.15
CA ARG A 66 -23.83 0.08 -15.38
C ARG A 66 -22.78 -0.78 -14.68
N PHE A 67 -21.51 -0.49 -14.86
CA PHE A 67 -20.46 -1.17 -14.11
C PHE A 67 -20.52 -0.78 -12.62
N SER A 68 -20.42 -1.75 -11.71
CA SER A 68 -20.61 -1.49 -10.27
C SER A 68 -19.45 -1.93 -9.39
N ARG A 69 -18.79 -3.06 -9.66
CA ARG A 69 -17.65 -3.52 -8.84
C ARG A 69 -16.83 -4.61 -9.52
N ILE A 70 -15.60 -4.79 -9.00
CA ILE A 70 -14.72 -5.92 -9.27
C ILE A 70 -14.68 -6.80 -8.01
N THR A 71 -14.83 -8.11 -8.16
CA THR A 71 -14.52 -9.08 -7.08
C THR A 71 -13.33 -9.91 -7.53
N LEU A 72 -12.32 -10.04 -6.67
CA LEU A 72 -11.13 -10.84 -6.96
C LEU A 72 -11.18 -12.22 -6.29
N HIS A 73 -11.65 -12.27 -5.04
CA HIS A 73 -11.76 -13.47 -4.21
C HIS A 73 -13.17 -13.60 -3.60
N PRO A 74 -13.68 -14.83 -3.43
CA PRO A 74 -13.04 -16.12 -3.74
C PRO A 74 -13.02 -16.46 -5.24
N GLU A 75 -13.97 -15.93 -5.99
CA GLU A 75 -14.08 -16.08 -7.44
C GLU A 75 -13.91 -14.72 -8.12
N THR A 76 -13.21 -14.69 -9.25
CA THR A 76 -12.94 -13.45 -9.97
C THR A 76 -14.03 -13.13 -10.98
N TYR A 77 -14.77 -12.06 -10.74
CA TYR A 77 -15.86 -11.61 -11.61
C TYR A 77 -16.05 -10.09 -11.55
N LEU A 78 -16.72 -9.55 -12.56
CA LEU A 78 -17.18 -8.17 -12.57
C LEU A 78 -18.70 -8.14 -12.34
N THR A 79 -19.17 -7.19 -11.54
CA THR A 79 -20.60 -6.95 -11.41
C THR A 79 -21.00 -5.73 -12.22
N PHE A 80 -22.10 -5.88 -12.94
CA PHE A 80 -22.87 -4.82 -13.57
C PHE A 80 -24.26 -4.77 -12.95
N SER A 81 -24.91 -3.63 -13.03
CA SER A 81 -26.31 -3.45 -12.66
C SER A 81 -27.08 -3.03 -13.91
N GLN A 82 -28.17 -3.74 -14.20
CA GLN A 82 -29.09 -3.30 -15.25
C GLN A 82 -29.69 -1.95 -14.87
N THR A 83 -29.61 -0.96 -15.76
CA THR A 83 -30.00 0.42 -15.47
C THR A 83 -31.51 0.60 -15.29
N THR A 84 -32.32 -0.31 -15.83
CA THR A 84 -33.79 -0.26 -15.79
C THR A 84 -34.37 -1.00 -14.58
N THR A 85 -33.81 -2.16 -14.24
CA THR A 85 -34.34 -3.07 -13.20
C THR A 85 -33.53 -3.03 -11.90
N GLY A 86 -32.28 -2.56 -11.94
CA GLY A 86 -31.35 -2.63 -10.82
C GLY A 86 -30.78 -4.04 -10.58
N THR A 87 -31.18 -5.04 -11.36
CA THR A 87 -30.73 -6.42 -11.21
C THR A 87 -29.22 -6.52 -11.43
N ARG A 88 -28.53 -7.26 -10.55
CA ARG A 88 -27.11 -7.56 -10.68
C ARG A 88 -26.89 -8.57 -11.81
N HIS A 89 -25.90 -8.28 -12.63
CA HIS A 89 -25.40 -9.12 -13.71
C HIS A 89 -23.91 -9.37 -13.45
N GLU A 90 -23.54 -10.60 -13.14
CA GLU A 90 -22.17 -10.96 -12.79
C GLU A 90 -21.53 -11.72 -13.95
N ILE A 91 -20.33 -11.29 -14.33
CA ILE A 91 -19.57 -11.87 -15.44
C ILE A 91 -18.25 -12.42 -14.92
N GLY A 92 -18.06 -13.73 -15.09
CA GLY A 92 -16.82 -14.40 -14.69
C GLY A 92 -15.64 -13.97 -15.56
N CYS A 93 -14.46 -13.87 -14.96
CA CYS A 93 -13.23 -13.56 -15.69
C CYS A 93 -12.44 -14.85 -15.94
N ALA A 94 -12.50 -15.35 -17.17
CA ALA A 94 -11.84 -16.61 -17.55
C ALA A 94 -10.32 -16.52 -17.43
N ASP A 95 -9.74 -15.37 -17.79
CA ASP A 95 -8.30 -15.11 -17.63
C ASP A 95 -8.11 -14.07 -16.52
N ALA A 96 -7.67 -14.53 -15.34
CA ALA A 96 -7.39 -13.69 -14.18
C ALA A 96 -5.92 -13.80 -13.74
N GLY A 97 -5.12 -12.79 -14.08
CA GLY A 97 -3.75 -12.62 -13.58
C GLY A 97 -3.74 -11.70 -12.37
N ILE A 98 -3.78 -12.26 -11.15
CA ILE A 98 -3.75 -11.51 -9.89
C ILE A 98 -2.38 -11.68 -9.23
N ARG A 99 -1.73 -10.57 -8.89
CA ARG A 99 -0.40 -10.53 -8.26
C ARG A 99 -0.37 -9.49 -7.16
N ALA A 100 0.64 -9.56 -6.29
CA ALA A 100 0.82 -8.60 -5.19
C ALA A 100 0.93 -7.13 -5.64
N ASP A 101 1.28 -6.87 -6.89
CA ASP A 101 1.49 -5.53 -7.46
C ASP A 101 0.37 -5.09 -8.43
N GLY A 102 -0.52 -5.98 -8.86
CA GLY A 102 -1.58 -5.61 -9.79
C GLY A 102 -2.46 -6.76 -10.28
N ILE A 103 -3.34 -6.39 -11.20
CA ILE A 103 -4.33 -7.29 -11.81
C ILE A 103 -4.35 -7.14 -13.32
N GLN A 104 -4.61 -8.25 -14.01
CA GLN A 104 -4.95 -8.30 -15.41
C GLN A 104 -6.11 -9.27 -15.58
N LEU A 105 -7.29 -8.74 -15.86
CA LEU A 105 -8.53 -9.51 -15.99
C LEU A 105 -9.04 -9.43 -17.41
N ARG A 106 -9.59 -10.54 -17.90
CA ARG A 106 -10.42 -10.59 -19.10
C ARG A 106 -11.71 -11.36 -18.79
N CYS A 107 -12.83 -10.71 -19.04
CA CYS A 107 -14.16 -11.22 -18.76
C CYS A 107 -14.99 -11.03 -20.02
N ASP A 108 -15.56 -12.11 -20.53
CA ASP A 108 -16.31 -12.15 -21.78
C ASP A 108 -17.79 -12.38 -21.46
N ASP A 109 -18.68 -11.60 -22.07
CA ASP A 109 -20.13 -11.69 -21.86
C ASP A 109 -20.88 -11.45 -23.18
N ASP A 110 -21.93 -12.23 -23.41
CA ASP A 110 -22.69 -12.19 -24.66
C ASP A 110 -23.52 -10.91 -24.84
N GLN A 111 -23.81 -10.18 -23.76
CA GLN A 111 -24.60 -8.95 -23.81
C GLN A 111 -23.70 -7.71 -23.90
N ILE A 112 -22.62 -7.67 -23.12
CA ILE A 112 -21.71 -6.54 -22.95
C ILE A 112 -20.54 -6.59 -23.95
N GLY A 113 -20.01 -7.79 -24.23
CA GLY A 113 -18.77 -8.02 -25.00
C GLY A 113 -17.58 -8.36 -24.09
N THR A 114 -16.37 -7.99 -24.52
CA THR A 114 -15.14 -8.28 -23.76
C THR A 114 -14.77 -7.11 -22.87
N VAL A 115 -14.66 -7.35 -21.58
CA VAL A 115 -14.16 -6.39 -20.60
C VAL A 115 -12.76 -6.79 -20.17
N THR A 116 -11.80 -5.89 -20.32
CA THR A 116 -10.44 -6.07 -19.81
C THR A 116 -10.13 -5.04 -18.73
N VAL A 117 -9.57 -5.49 -17.62
CA VAL A 117 -9.15 -4.64 -16.50
C VAL A 117 -7.66 -4.83 -16.28
N GLU A 118 -6.87 -3.78 -16.44
CA GLU A 118 -5.44 -3.79 -16.18
C GLU A 118 -5.12 -2.75 -15.12
N GLY A 119 -4.65 -3.19 -13.96
CA GLY A 119 -4.49 -2.31 -12.81
C GLY A 119 -3.31 -2.64 -11.91
N ARG A 120 -3.02 -1.71 -11.01
CA ARG A 120 -1.99 -1.81 -9.98
C ARG A 120 -2.57 -1.50 -8.62
N PHE A 121 -2.15 -2.28 -7.62
CA PHE A 121 -2.50 -1.98 -6.24
C PHE A 121 -1.71 -0.76 -5.74
N LEU A 122 -2.42 0.21 -5.17
CA LEU A 122 -1.85 1.41 -4.54
C LEU A 122 -1.35 1.10 -3.13
N THR A 123 -1.86 0.03 -2.52
CA THR A 123 -1.44 -0.50 -1.22
C THR A 123 -1.13 -1.98 -1.35
N ARG A 124 0.02 -2.42 -0.83
CA ARG A 124 0.39 -3.84 -0.88
C ARG A 124 -0.43 -4.70 0.09
N VAL A 125 -0.75 -4.15 1.25
CA VAL A 125 -1.43 -4.84 2.35
C VAL A 125 -2.89 -4.40 2.37
N ALA A 126 -3.79 -5.35 2.63
CA ALA A 126 -5.21 -5.09 2.79
C ALA A 126 -5.43 -4.03 3.87
N THR A 127 -6.19 -2.98 3.54
CA THR A 127 -6.49 -1.89 4.46
C THR A 127 -7.95 -1.93 4.86
N SER A 128 -8.25 -1.62 6.12
CA SER A 128 -9.62 -1.40 6.60
C SER A 128 -10.12 0.03 6.36
N ARG A 129 -9.33 0.87 5.68
CA ARG A 129 -9.72 2.26 5.35
C ARG A 129 -10.66 2.27 4.16
N LEU A 130 -11.95 2.35 4.45
CA LEU A 130 -13.04 2.27 3.48
C LEU A 130 -13.17 3.48 2.54
N ASP A 131 -12.41 4.56 2.73
CA ASP A 131 -12.50 5.77 1.89
C ASP A 131 -11.24 6.03 1.05
N SER A 132 -10.27 5.10 1.09
CA SER A 132 -9.01 5.25 0.35
C SER A 132 -9.04 4.35 -0.88
N PRO A 133 -8.75 4.88 -2.08
CA PRO A 133 -8.49 4.04 -3.23
C PRO A 133 -7.27 3.12 -2.97
N VAL A 134 -7.42 1.85 -3.31
CA VAL A 134 -6.40 0.81 -3.14
C VAL A 134 -5.98 0.15 -4.45
N LEU A 135 -6.71 0.42 -5.54
CA LEU A 135 -6.44 -0.11 -6.88
C LEU A 135 -6.63 1.02 -7.89
N SER A 136 -5.71 1.17 -8.84
CA SER A 136 -5.92 2.01 -10.03
C SER A 136 -5.85 1.13 -11.26
N ALA A 137 -6.88 1.15 -12.10
CA ALA A 137 -6.97 0.28 -13.26
C ALA A 137 -7.52 1.00 -14.49
N PHE A 138 -7.04 0.59 -15.67
CA PHE A 138 -7.73 0.84 -16.92
C PHE A 138 -8.82 -0.19 -17.12
N VAL A 139 -10.04 0.28 -17.33
CA VAL A 139 -11.16 -0.54 -17.77
C VAL A 139 -11.37 -0.27 -19.24
N THR A 140 -11.28 -1.32 -20.06
CA THR A 140 -11.56 -1.26 -21.49
C THR A 140 -12.70 -2.22 -21.81
N VAL A 141 -13.74 -1.72 -22.45
CA VAL A 141 -14.86 -2.53 -22.93
C VAL A 141 -14.84 -2.54 -24.45
N ARG A 142 -14.79 -3.74 -25.02
CA ARG A 142 -14.99 -3.97 -26.46
C ARG A 142 -16.36 -4.57 -26.68
N ASN A 143 -17.13 -3.99 -27.58
CA ASN A 143 -18.43 -4.54 -27.95
C ASN A 143 -18.27 -5.89 -28.68
N ARG A 144 -19.38 -6.55 -29.01
CA ARG A 144 -19.37 -7.84 -29.72
C ARG A 144 -18.75 -7.82 -31.12
N ARG A 145 -18.53 -6.62 -31.70
CA ARG A 145 -17.83 -6.43 -32.98
C ARG A 145 -16.33 -6.23 -32.79
N GLY A 146 -15.84 -6.21 -31.55
CA GLY A 146 -14.45 -5.95 -31.20
C GLY A 146 -14.07 -4.46 -31.13
N GLU A 147 -15.03 -3.56 -31.34
CA GLU A 147 -14.80 -2.11 -31.30
C GLU A 147 -14.74 -1.62 -29.85
N VAL A 148 -13.86 -0.66 -29.56
CA VAL A 148 -13.75 -0.08 -28.22
C VAL A 148 -14.96 0.81 -27.95
N ALA A 149 -15.86 0.36 -27.07
CA ALA A 149 -17.02 1.11 -26.63
C ALA A 149 -16.70 2.04 -25.45
N TYR A 150 -15.72 1.66 -24.63
CA TYR A 150 -15.28 2.45 -23.49
C TYR A 150 -13.83 2.14 -23.15
N ARG A 151 -13.07 3.17 -22.76
CA ARG A 151 -11.72 3.03 -22.21
C ARG A 151 -11.41 4.20 -21.29
N ALA A 152 -11.20 3.94 -20.01
CA ALA A 152 -10.79 4.95 -19.04
C ALA A 152 -9.96 4.35 -17.91
N ARG A 153 -9.19 5.21 -17.23
CA ARG A 153 -8.54 4.87 -15.96
C ARG A 153 -9.48 5.26 -14.82
N ASP A 154 -9.61 4.39 -13.83
CA ASP A 154 -10.33 4.66 -12.60
C ASP A 154 -9.50 4.26 -11.37
N SER A 155 -9.94 4.73 -10.21
CA SER A 155 -9.45 4.38 -8.89
C SER A 155 -10.56 3.67 -8.12
N PHE A 156 -10.21 2.59 -7.43
CA PHE A 156 -11.17 1.72 -6.78
C PHE A 156 -10.90 1.62 -5.29
N VAL A 157 -11.99 1.67 -4.53
CA VAL A 157 -12.02 1.53 -3.09
C VAL A 157 -12.43 0.11 -2.75
N TRP A 158 -11.72 -0.53 -1.81
CA TRP A 158 -12.02 -1.89 -1.39
C TRP A 158 -12.97 -1.89 -0.19
N HIS A 159 -13.93 -2.82 -0.24
CA HIS A 159 -14.88 -3.08 0.83
C HIS A 159 -14.81 -4.56 1.21
N PRO A 160 -14.78 -4.88 2.51
CA PRO A 160 -14.90 -6.26 2.97
C PRO A 160 -16.29 -6.82 2.61
N VAL A 161 -16.39 -8.14 2.56
CA VAL A 161 -17.70 -8.81 2.56
C VAL A 161 -18.33 -8.64 3.96
N ASP A 162 -19.61 -8.29 4.01
CA ASP A 162 -20.38 -8.16 5.25
C ASP A 162 -20.59 -9.51 5.96
#